data_AF-A0A4Q7NB69-F1
#
_entry.id   AF-A0A4Q7NB69-F1
#
_cell.length_a   1.000
_cell.length_b   1.000
_cell.length_c   1.000
_cell.angle_alpha   90.00
_cell.angle_beta   90.00
_cell.angle_gamma   90.00
#
_symmetry.space_group_name_H-M   'P 1'
#
loop_
_entity.id
_entity.type
_entity.pdbx_description
1 polymer ?
#
loop_
_entity_poly.entity_id
_entity_poly.type
_entity_poly.pdbx_seq_one_letter_code
_entity_poly.pdbx_strand_id
1 'polypeptide(L)'
;MDEQLAALNDRVATAVEAWLSSPRDAGVYARLVSAAEARRAYLAVQRAAPAVVEPAGGPAPQPEIEPEPDDDGVVQPVRDLLGGDDVRTMLERLRRGG
;
A
#
# COMPACT_ATOMS: atom_id res chain seq x y z
N MET A 1 14.31 -1.55 -18.82
CA MET A 1 14.11 -1.63 -17.36
C MET A 1 14.17 -0.21 -16.83
N ASP A 2 13.28 0.17 -15.93
CA ASP A 2 13.23 1.53 -15.38
C ASP A 2 14.35 1.70 -14.35
N GLU A 3 15.41 2.43 -14.73
CA GLU A 3 16.63 2.59 -13.92
C GLU A 3 16.34 3.31 -12.60
N GLN A 4 15.39 4.24 -12.61
CA GLN A 4 14.97 4.96 -11.41
C GLN A 4 14.22 4.03 -10.45
N LEU A 5 13.35 3.17 -10.96
CA LEU A 5 12.70 2.13 -10.14
C LEU A 5 13.71 1.12 -9.58
N ALA A 6 14.74 0.76 -10.35
CA ALA A 6 15.81 -0.14 -9.89
C ALA A 6 16.59 0.46 -8.72
N ALA A 7 16.98 1.73 -8.81
CA ALA A 7 17.64 2.45 -7.72
C ALA A 7 16.75 2.58 -6.46
N LEU A 8 15.44 2.79 -6.64
CA LEU A 8 14.50 2.83 -5.52
C LEU A 8 14.33 1.46 -4.85
N ASN A 9 14.30 0.39 -5.63
CA ASN A 9 14.25 -0.97 -5.08
C ASN A 9 15.50 -1.31 -4.28
N ASP A 10 16.68 -0.96 -4.79
CA ASP A 10 17.96 -1.17 -4.11
C ASP A 10 18.00 -0.41 -2.77
N ARG A 11 17.61 0.86 -2.77
CA ARG A 11 17.53 1.68 -1.55
C ARG A 11 16.59 1.10 -0.50
N VAL A 12 15.45 0.53 -0.92
CA VAL A 12 14.52 -0.16 -0.01
C VAL A 12 15.16 -1.42 0.54
N ALA A 13 15.80 -2.25 -0.31
CA ALA A 13 16.47 -3.47 0.12
C ALA A 13 17.56 -3.19 1.18
N THR A 14 18.45 -2.22 0.93
CA THR A 14 19.47 -1.80 1.90
C THR A 14 18.86 -1.33 3.22
N ALA A 15 17.78 -0.55 3.17
CA ALA A 15 17.12 -0.07 4.38
C ALA A 15 16.44 -1.21 5.18
N VAL A 16 15.89 -2.20 4.49
CA VAL A 16 15.34 -3.41 5.12
C VAL A 16 16.44 -4.22 5.80
N GLU A 17 17.57 -4.44 5.15
CA GLU A 17 18.70 -5.17 5.73
C GLU A 17 19.24 -4.48 6.99
N ALA A 18 19.37 -3.15 6.95
CA ALA A 18 19.76 -2.36 8.12
C ALA A 18 18.73 -2.50 9.25
N TRP A 19 17.43 -2.47 8.94
CA TRP A 19 16.36 -2.62 9.93
C TRP A 19 16.33 -4.02 10.55
N LEU A 20 16.54 -5.07 9.75
CA LEU A 20 16.63 -6.44 10.25
C LEU A 20 17.83 -6.62 11.18
N SER A 21 18.92 -5.90 10.92
CA SER A 21 20.12 -5.91 11.77
C SER A 21 19.96 -5.07 13.05
N SER A 22 19.14 -4.03 13.04
CA SER A 22 18.96 -3.09 14.16
C SER A 22 17.53 -2.57 14.27
N PRO A 23 16.55 -3.42 14.63
CA PRO A 23 15.12 -3.08 14.56
C PRO A 23 14.67 -2.06 15.62
N ARG A 24 15.48 -1.85 16.67
CA ARG A 24 15.22 -0.87 17.74
C ARG A 24 15.80 0.51 17.45
N ASP A 25 16.59 0.64 16.39
CA ASP A 25 17.14 1.93 15.99
C ASP A 25 16.06 2.74 15.24
N ALA A 26 15.60 3.82 15.87
CA ALA A 26 14.58 4.71 15.32
C ALA A 26 15.04 5.40 14.02
N GLY A 27 16.34 5.69 13.88
CA GLY A 27 16.91 6.27 12.67
C GLY A 27 16.92 5.29 11.51
N VAL A 28 17.19 4.01 11.77
CA VAL A 28 17.10 2.95 10.76
C VAL A 28 15.65 2.75 10.31
N TYR A 29 14.70 2.73 11.25
CA TYR A 29 13.28 2.67 10.92
C TYR A 29 12.83 3.86 10.07
N ALA A 30 13.22 5.10 10.44
CA ALA A 30 12.90 6.29 9.67
C ALA A 30 13.44 6.23 8.22
N ARG A 31 14.67 5.71 8.03
CA ARG A 31 15.25 5.51 6.69
C ARG A 31 14.46 4.50 5.86
N LEU A 32 14.03 3.40 6.47
CA LEU A 32 13.19 2.39 5.81
C LEU A 32 11.86 2.97 5.34
N VAL A 33 11.16 3.71 6.22
CA VAL A 33 9.89 4.36 5.88
C VAL A 33 10.08 5.35 4.74
N SER A 34 11.10 6.22 4.81
CA SER A 34 11.40 7.18 3.75
C SER A 34 11.69 6.51 2.39
N ALA A 35 12.44 5.41 2.38
CA ALA A 35 12.71 4.67 1.16
C ALA A 35 11.43 4.03 0.57
N ALA A 36 10.57 3.48 1.43
CA ALA A 36 9.31 2.89 1.02
C ALA A 36 8.32 3.93 0.47
N GLU A 37 8.26 5.12 1.08
CA GLU A 37 7.44 6.24 0.63
C GLU A 37 7.90 6.76 -0.73
N ALA A 38 9.21 6.96 -0.93
CA ALA A 38 9.75 7.39 -2.22
C ALA A 38 9.38 6.41 -3.35
N ARG A 39 9.48 5.10 -3.09
CA ARG A 39 9.06 4.07 -4.05
C ARG A 39 7.56 4.10 -4.32
N ARG A 40 6.73 4.28 -3.28
CA ARG A 40 5.27 4.39 -3.45
C ARG A 40 4.88 5.61 -4.27
N ALA A 41 5.50 6.76 -4.00
CA ALA A 41 5.28 7.98 -4.75
C ALA A 41 5.64 7.80 -6.23
N TYR A 42 6.79 7.18 -6.52
CA TYR A 42 7.20 6.86 -7.88
C TYR A 42 6.16 6.01 -8.62
N LEU A 43 5.71 4.92 -7.99
CA LEU A 43 4.71 4.02 -8.60
C LEU A 43 3.34 4.69 -8.75
N ALA A 44 2.96 5.60 -7.84
CA ALA A 44 1.73 6.36 -7.94
C ALA A 44 1.75 7.31 -9.14
N VAL A 45 2.87 7.99 -9.39
CA VAL A 45 3.07 8.83 -10.58
C VAL A 45 3.00 8.00 -11.86
N GLN A 46 3.70 6.86 -11.90
CA GLN A 46 3.69 5.98 -13.07
C GLN A 46 2.30 5.38 -13.36
N ARG A 47 1.47 5.16 -12.34
CA ARG A 47 0.08 4.73 -12.50
C ARG A 47 -0.85 5.85 -12.96
N ALA A 48 -0.59 7.07 -12.53
CA ALA A 48 -1.37 8.27 -12.88
C ALA A 48 -0.96 8.89 -14.22
N ALA A 49 0.14 8.43 -14.83
CA ALA A 49 0.51 8.84 -16.18
C ALA A 49 -0.65 8.51 -17.14
N PRO A 50 -1.23 9.50 -17.84
CA PRO A 50 -2.35 9.25 -18.73
C PRO A 50 -1.90 8.26 -19.78
N ALA A 51 -2.62 7.14 -19.91
CA ALA A 51 -2.51 6.30 -21.08
C ALA A 51 -2.67 7.24 -22.29
N VAL A 52 -1.64 7.34 -23.13
CA VAL A 52 -1.73 8.08 -24.38
C VAL A 52 -2.86 7.41 -25.16
N VAL A 53 -4.02 8.05 -25.16
CA VAL A 53 -5.14 7.65 -26.00
C VAL A 53 -4.70 7.99 -27.41
N GLU A 54 -4.15 7.01 -28.14
CA GLU A 54 -3.97 7.15 -29.57
C GLU A 54 -5.35 7.45 -30.17
N PRO A 55 -5.54 8.54 -30.94
CA PRO A 55 -6.82 8.83 -31.54
C PRO A 55 -7.07 7.84 -32.68
N ALA A 56 -7.56 6.65 -32.35
CA ALA A 56 -8.22 5.79 -33.31
C ALA A 56 -9.45 6.57 -33.82
N GLY A 57 -9.44 6.92 -35.11
CA GLY A 57 -10.52 7.62 -35.78
C GLY A 57 -11.83 6.84 -35.77
N GLY A 58 -12.57 6.93 -34.66
CA GLY A 58 -13.92 6.43 -34.48
C GLY A 58 -14.66 7.34 -33.48
N PRO A 59 -15.97 7.55 -33.63
CA PRO A 59 -16.71 8.47 -32.78
C PRO A 59 -16.69 7.97 -31.32
N ALA A 60 -16.39 8.89 -30.40
CA ALA A 60 -16.25 8.63 -28.97
C ALA A 60 -17.56 8.07 -28.36
N PRO A 61 -17.54 6.91 -27.69
CA PRO A 61 -18.58 6.59 -26.73
C PRO A 61 -18.33 7.41 -25.46
N GLN A 62 -19.24 8.33 -25.16
CA GLN A 62 -19.29 8.98 -23.85
C GLN A 62 -19.64 7.90 -22.82
N PRO A 63 -18.95 7.82 -21.66
CA PRO A 63 -19.44 6.98 -20.57
C PRO A 63 -20.76 7.61 -20.06
N GLU A 64 -21.88 6.94 -20.31
CA GLU A 64 -23.12 7.18 -19.58
C GLU A 64 -22.85 6.87 -18.11
N ILE A 65 -22.65 7.92 -17.31
CA ILE A 65 -22.59 7.81 -15.86
C ILE A 65 -24.03 7.68 -15.39
N GLU A 66 -24.46 6.46 -15.05
CA GLU A 66 -25.64 6.28 -14.21
C GLU A 66 -25.36 6.94 -12.84
N PRO A 67 -26.23 7.84 -12.34
CA PRO A 67 -26.04 8.41 -11.01
C PRO A 67 -26.27 7.31 -9.97
N GLU A 68 -25.19 6.86 -9.33
CA GLU A 68 -25.27 6.05 -8.11
C GLU A 68 -26.02 6.83 -7.01
N PRO A 69 -26.89 6.18 -6.22
CA PRO A 69 -27.53 6.84 -5.10
C PRO A 69 -26.48 7.21 -4.04
N ASP A 70 -26.66 8.38 -3.42
CA ASP A 70 -25.90 8.85 -2.26
C ASP A 70 -25.83 7.77 -1.16
N ASP A 71 -24.72 7.04 -1.10
CA ASP A 71 -24.34 6.25 0.07
C ASP A 71 -23.42 7.12 0.92
N ASP A 72 -24.06 7.85 1.85
CA ASP A 72 -23.41 8.65 2.88
C ASP A 72 -22.33 7.81 3.59
N GLY A 73 -21.08 8.22 3.39
CA GLY A 73 -19.91 7.52 3.86
C GLY A 73 -19.92 7.29 5.37
N VAL A 74 -20.05 6.02 5.77
CA VAL A 74 -19.56 5.54 7.05
C VAL A 74 -18.42 4.56 6.76
N VAL A 75 -17.22 5.10 6.58
CA VAL A 75 -16.00 4.29 6.58
C VAL A 75 -15.86 3.71 7.98
N GLN A 76 -16.24 2.44 8.17
CA GLN A 76 -16.10 1.79 9.47
C GLN A 76 -14.62 1.68 9.83
N PRO A 77 -14.21 2.06 11.06
CA PRO A 77 -12.86 1.83 11.51
C PRO A 77 -12.58 0.32 11.53
N VAL A 78 -11.40 -0.08 11.02
CA VAL A 78 -10.94 -1.49 10.93
C VAL A 78 -11.03 -2.27 12.26
N ARG A 79 -11.16 -1.57 13.39
CA ARG A 79 -11.38 -2.16 14.72
C ARG A 79 -12.75 -2.83 14.87
N ASP A 80 -13.77 -2.43 14.11
CA ASP A 80 -15.10 -3.06 14.10
C ASP A 80 -15.15 -4.33 13.22
N LEU A 81 -14.36 -4.37 12.14
CA LEU A 81 -14.17 -5.58 11.31
C LEU A 81 -13.43 -6.71 12.05
N LEU A 82 -12.70 -6.35 13.10
CA LEU A 82 -12.00 -7.25 14.01
C LEU A 82 -12.74 -7.35 15.34
N GLY A 83 -14.08 -7.39 15.29
CA GLY A 83 -14.95 -7.59 16.44
C GLY A 83 -14.29 -8.51 17.45
N GLY A 84 -13.90 -7.91 18.58
CA GLY A 84 -13.29 -8.61 19.71
C GLY A 84 -14.12 -9.85 20.02
N ASP A 85 -13.50 -11.00 20.23
CA ASP A 85 -12.97 -11.28 21.56
C ASP A 85 -11.84 -12.32 21.58
N ASP A 86 -11.48 -12.95 20.45
CA ASP A 86 -10.88 -14.29 20.53
C ASP A 86 -9.41 -14.44 20.12
N VAL A 87 -8.73 -13.39 19.64
CA VAL A 87 -7.33 -13.57 19.17
C VAL A 87 -6.38 -13.85 20.34
N ARG A 88 -6.54 -13.15 21.46
CA ARG A 88 -5.70 -13.33 22.65
C ARG A 88 -6.01 -14.65 23.37
N THR A 89 -7.29 -14.99 23.45
CA THR A 89 -7.79 -16.24 24.03
C THR A 89 -7.34 -17.46 23.22
N MET A 90 -7.34 -17.37 21.89
CA MET A 90 -6.82 -18.40 20.99
C MET A 90 -5.30 -18.63 21.17
N LEU A 91 -4.51 -17.57 21.33
CA LEU A 91 -3.07 -17.66 21.57
C LEU A 91 -2.73 -18.28 22.92
N GLU A 92 -3.48 -17.96 23.98
CA GLU A 92 -3.27 -18.58 25.30
C GLU A 92 -3.64 -20.07 25.32
N ARG A 93 -4.68 -20.47 24.56
CA ARG A 93 -5.09 -21.87 24.45
C ARG A 93 -4.04 -22.72 23.73
N LEU A 94 -3.43 -22.18 22.67
CA LEU A 94 -2.35 -22.85 21.94
C LEU A 94 -1.09 -23.01 22.81
N ARG A 95 -0.81 -22.02 23.67
CA ARG A 95 0.33 -22.06 24.60
C ARG A 95 0.15 -23.04 25.76
N ARG A 96 -1.10 -23.28 26.20
CA ARG A 96 -1.40 -24.12 27.36
C ARG A 96 -1.74 -25.58 27.01
N GLY A 97 -1.98 -25.88 25.73
CA GLY A 97 -2.38 -27.20 25.24
C GLY A 97 -1.32 -27.97 24.43
N GLY A 98 -0.03 -27.71 24.66
CA GLY A 98 1.10 -28.44 24.07
C GLY A 98 1.87 -29.24 25.09
#